data_AF-A0AAU6Z4W5-F1
#
_entry.id   AF-A0AAU6Z4W5-F1
#
_cell.length_a   1.000
_cell.length_b   1.000
_cell.length_c   1.000
_cell.angle_alpha   90.00
_cell.angle_beta   90.00
_cell.angle_gamma   90.00
#
_symmetry.space_group_name_H-M   'P 1'
#
loop_
_entity.id
_entity.type
_entity.pdbx_description
1 polymer ?
#
loop_
_entity_poly.entity_id
_entity_poly.type
_entity_poly.pdbx_seq_one_letter_code
_entity_poly.pdbx_strand_id
1 'polypeptide(L)'
;MAATGGGTRQIHILTTDDNLSTGEAIQRMGNRWRQENQFRYARMHFDLDSHDSYTSADDDPERMVPNPAKKKAYQAVVAARKHYADVTAEVDAGELALKTTPVGTRDFLITNDMINHVKAPLWTAETALTQAEAAHEALPARVRLGDLAPGQQVLDTETKLIHHGIRMAAYNTMMTLAREIRTNTGYKRGADEAHALIRQAFSKSGDIDTTVPGHLTITLDSLPTKAKTNALAELCEHLSSTETRYPGTDLTLHYKIKMKA
;
A
#
# COMPACT_ATOMS: atom_id res chain seq x y z
N MET A 1 -3.50 20.56 -4.28
CA MET A 1 -2.14 20.35 -4.82
C MET A 1 -2.29 20.03 -6.29
N ALA A 2 -1.99 20.98 -7.17
CA ALA A 2 -2.05 20.76 -8.61
C ALA A 2 -0.85 19.92 -9.03
N ALA A 3 -1.11 18.72 -9.55
CA ALA A 3 -0.08 17.86 -10.11
C ALA A 3 0.36 18.42 -11.48
N THR A 4 1.61 18.85 -11.56
CA THR A 4 2.31 19.24 -12.78
C THR A 4 2.52 18.01 -13.65
N GLY A 5 1.70 17.87 -14.69
CA GLY A 5 1.78 16.80 -15.70
C GLY A 5 0.53 16.83 -16.57
N GLY A 6 0.56 17.65 -17.62
CA GLY A 6 -0.58 18.03 -18.48
C GLY A 6 -1.08 16.93 -19.42
N GLY A 7 -1.47 15.77 -18.87
CA GLY A 7 -2.31 14.80 -19.57
C GLY A 7 -3.62 14.63 -18.81
N THR A 8 -4.73 14.46 -19.53
CA THR A 8 -6.01 14.07 -18.93
C THR A 8 -5.84 12.71 -18.26
N ARG A 9 -5.76 12.70 -16.92
CA ARG A 9 -5.69 11.45 -16.14
C ARG A 9 -7.10 10.93 -15.95
N GLN A 10 -7.48 9.89 -16.69
CA GLN A 10 -8.71 9.16 -16.46
C GLN A 10 -8.51 8.17 -15.31
N ILE A 11 -9.38 8.24 -14.29
CA ILE A 11 -9.40 7.28 -13.18
C ILE A 11 -10.69 6.47 -13.31
N HIS A 12 -10.57 5.16 -13.47
CA HIS A 12 -11.72 4.25 -13.47
C HIS A 12 -12.01 3.83 -12.02
N ILE A 13 -13.21 4.12 -11.53
CA ILE A 13 -13.70 3.68 -10.22
C ILE A 13 -14.79 2.63 -10.46
N LEU A 14 -14.59 1.42 -9.94
CA LEU A 14 -15.59 0.35 -9.93
C LEU A 14 -16.09 0.19 -8.50
N THR A 15 -17.41 0.20 -8.31
CA THR A 15 -18.07 0.01 -7.01
C THR A 15 -19.24 -0.95 -7.16
N THR A 16 -19.49 -1.73 -6.11
CA THR A 16 -20.69 -2.59 -6.00
C THR A 16 -21.87 -1.88 -5.35
N ASP A 17 -21.65 -0.69 -4.78
CA ASP A 17 -22.68 0.16 -4.17
C ASP A 17 -23.29 1.07 -5.25
N ASP A 18 -24.56 0.82 -5.55
CA ASP A 18 -25.36 1.47 -6.58
C ASP A 18 -26.03 2.77 -6.12
N ASN A 19 -25.97 3.07 -4.82
CA ASN A 19 -26.59 4.27 -4.23
C ASN A 19 -25.60 5.44 -4.08
N LEU A 20 -24.30 5.20 -4.31
CA LEU A 20 -23.26 6.22 -4.21
C LEU A 20 -23.36 7.23 -5.34
N SER A 21 -23.48 8.52 -4.99
CA SER A 21 -23.28 9.59 -5.96
C SER A 21 -21.84 9.61 -6.48
N THR A 22 -21.64 10.06 -7.72
CA THR A 22 -20.30 10.21 -8.32
C THR A 22 -19.37 11.07 -7.45
N GLY A 23 -19.89 12.16 -6.88
CA GLY A 23 -19.11 13.05 -6.01
C GLY A 23 -18.64 12.35 -4.73
N GLU A 24 -19.51 11.54 -4.14
CA GLU A 24 -19.18 10.77 -2.95
C GLU A 24 -18.18 9.65 -3.26
N ALA A 25 -18.35 8.94 -4.37
CA ALA A 25 -17.40 7.93 -4.83
C ALA A 25 -15.98 8.52 -4.98
N ILE A 26 -15.87 9.70 -5.61
CA ILE A 26 -14.58 10.41 -5.76
C ILE A 26 -14.02 10.83 -4.39
N GLN A 27 -14.84 11.37 -3.50
CA GLN A 27 -14.41 11.83 -2.18
C GLN A 27 -13.92 10.66 -1.31
N ARG A 28 -14.63 9.53 -1.30
CA ARG A 28 -14.22 8.30 -0.61
C ARG A 28 -12.93 7.72 -1.20
N MET A 29 -12.81 7.68 -2.53
CA MET A 29 -11.58 7.26 -3.20
C MET A 29 -10.38 8.16 -2.89
N GLY A 30 -10.59 9.48 -2.82
CA GLY A 30 -9.57 10.43 -2.37
C GLY A 30 -9.12 10.19 -0.92
N ASN A 31 -10.05 9.80 -0.05
CA ASN A 31 -9.75 9.46 1.34
C ASN A 31 -8.88 8.19 1.50
N ARG A 32 -8.74 7.35 0.47
CA ARG A 32 -7.79 6.21 0.49
C ARG A 32 -6.36 6.66 0.77
N TRP A 33 -5.98 7.86 0.33
CA TRP A 33 -4.64 8.42 0.57
C TRP A 33 -4.31 8.57 2.07
N ARG A 34 -5.32 8.61 2.94
CA ARG A 34 -5.12 8.61 4.40
C ARG A 34 -4.41 7.33 4.87
N GLN A 35 -4.64 6.18 4.23
CA GLN A 35 -3.96 4.93 4.56
C GLN A 35 -2.47 5.01 4.25
N GLU A 36 -2.09 5.59 3.10
CA GLU A 36 -0.68 5.76 2.77
C GLU A 36 0.01 6.74 3.72
N ASN A 37 -0.66 7.84 4.06
CA ASN A 37 -0.16 8.78 5.06
C ASN A 37 0.00 8.11 6.44
N GLN A 38 -0.94 7.25 6.84
CA GLN A 38 -0.83 6.45 8.05
C GLN A 38 0.40 5.54 8.00
N PHE A 39 0.56 4.72 6.96
CA PHE A 39 1.70 3.81 6.85
C PHE A 39 3.02 4.56 6.85
N ARG A 40 3.14 5.63 6.06
CA ARG A 40 4.34 6.47 6.01
C ARG A 40 4.70 7.00 7.40
N TYR A 41 3.72 7.56 8.10
CA TYR A 41 3.93 8.14 9.42
C TYR A 41 4.23 7.09 10.48
N ALA A 42 3.52 5.96 10.46
CA ALA A 42 3.71 4.85 11.37
C ALA A 42 5.09 4.19 11.21
N ARG A 43 5.59 4.09 9.98
CA ARG A 43 6.97 3.64 9.72
C ARG A 43 8.01 4.60 10.32
N MET A 44 7.78 5.91 10.20
CA MET A 44 8.72 6.93 10.70
C MET A 44 8.73 7.06 12.24
N HIS A 45 7.60 6.82 12.91
CA HIS A 45 7.42 7.22 14.31
C HIS A 45 6.90 6.12 15.24
N PHE A 46 6.44 5.00 14.68
CA PHE A 46 5.88 3.87 15.44
C PHE A 46 6.52 2.54 15.07
N ASP A 47 7.62 2.56 14.32
CA ASP A 47 8.44 1.37 14.08
C ASP A 47 7.69 0.22 13.38
N LEU A 48 6.69 0.57 12.57
CA LEU A 48 5.75 -0.41 11.98
C LEU A 48 6.43 -1.56 11.22
N ASP A 49 7.56 -1.28 10.58
CA ASP A 49 8.30 -2.18 9.70
C ASP A 49 9.40 -2.98 10.39
N SER A 50 9.69 -2.73 11.66
CA SER A 50 10.81 -3.38 12.33
C SER A 50 10.60 -4.87 12.56
N HIS A 51 11.69 -5.62 12.63
CA HIS A 51 11.65 -7.03 13.01
C HIS A 51 11.44 -7.13 14.52
N ASP A 52 10.28 -7.65 14.91
CA ASP A 52 9.91 -7.82 16.31
C ASP A 52 10.40 -9.14 16.89
N SER A 53 10.75 -10.09 16.02
CA SER A 53 11.26 -11.41 16.38
C SER A 53 12.13 -11.96 15.25
N TYR A 54 13.11 -12.79 15.62
CA TYR A 54 13.91 -13.61 14.71
C TYR A 54 13.51 -15.08 14.75
N THR A 55 12.50 -15.44 15.54
CA THR A 55 12.00 -16.80 15.62
C THR A 55 11.42 -17.21 14.27
N SER A 56 11.84 -18.38 13.79
CA SER A 56 11.31 -19.00 12.58
C SER A 56 11.03 -20.48 12.83
N ALA A 57 10.20 -21.05 11.96
CA ALA A 57 9.93 -22.47 11.90
C ALA A 57 9.96 -22.96 10.45
N ASP A 58 10.07 -24.27 10.27
CA ASP A 58 9.88 -24.91 8.96
C ASP A 58 8.48 -24.56 8.42
N ASP A 59 8.41 -24.12 7.17
CA ASP A 59 7.15 -24.01 6.43
C ASP A 59 6.68 -25.40 6.00
N ASP A 60 5.39 -25.54 5.71
CA ASP A 60 4.79 -26.80 5.30
C ASP A 60 5.28 -27.20 3.89
N PRO A 61 6.06 -28.28 3.74
CA PRO A 61 6.59 -28.68 2.44
C PRO A 61 5.51 -29.19 1.48
N GLU A 62 4.36 -29.64 1.99
CA GLU A 62 3.21 -30.10 1.18
C GLU A 62 2.34 -28.93 0.68
N ARG A 63 2.56 -27.72 1.21
CA ARG A 63 1.82 -26.53 0.81
C ARG A 63 1.99 -26.27 -0.69
N MET A 64 0.90 -26.36 -1.44
CA MET A 64 0.90 -26.07 -2.87
C MET A 64 1.10 -24.57 -3.09
N VAL A 65 2.09 -24.16 -3.88
CA VAL A 65 2.40 -22.76 -4.22
C VAL A 65 2.36 -22.50 -5.72
N PRO A 66 2.10 -21.25 -6.17
CA PRO A 66 2.14 -20.91 -7.60
C PRO A 66 3.48 -21.28 -8.22
N ASN A 67 3.46 -21.93 -9.38
CA ASN A 67 4.67 -22.36 -10.08
C ASN A 67 5.36 -21.17 -10.77
N PRO A 68 6.56 -20.72 -10.32
CA PRO A 68 7.27 -19.61 -10.94
C PRO A 68 7.70 -19.91 -12.39
N ALA A 69 7.96 -21.19 -12.72
CA ALA A 69 8.27 -21.59 -14.08
C ALA A 69 7.08 -21.37 -15.02
N LYS A 70 5.85 -21.63 -14.56
CA LYS A 70 4.64 -21.36 -15.36
C LYS A 70 4.46 -19.86 -15.61
N LYS A 71 4.71 -19.02 -14.60
CA LYS A 71 4.70 -17.55 -14.78
C LYS A 71 5.75 -17.10 -15.79
N LYS A 72 6.95 -17.66 -15.76
CA LYS A 72 8.02 -17.38 -16.73
C LYS A 72 7.63 -17.83 -18.15
N ALA A 73 7.07 -19.02 -18.30
CA ALA A 73 6.57 -19.51 -19.59
C ALA A 73 5.46 -18.62 -20.14
N TYR A 74 4.55 -18.11 -19.30
CA TYR A 74 3.53 -17.16 -19.71
C TYR A 74 4.13 -15.85 -20.25
N GLN A 75 5.24 -15.35 -19.69
CA GLN A 75 5.93 -14.19 -20.25
C GLN A 75 6.46 -14.45 -21.66
N ALA A 76 6.91 -15.68 -21.95
CA ALA A 76 7.30 -16.08 -23.29
C ALA A 76 6.10 -16.11 -24.26
N VAL A 77 4.93 -16.59 -23.81
CA VAL A 77 3.68 -16.50 -24.59
C VAL A 77 3.32 -15.05 -24.90
N VAL A 78 3.38 -14.15 -23.92
CA VAL A 78 3.10 -12.72 -24.14
C VAL A 78 4.06 -12.11 -25.15
N ALA A 79 5.36 -12.43 -25.06
CA ALA A 79 6.36 -11.98 -26.02
C ALA A 79 6.10 -12.53 -27.42
N ALA A 80 5.78 -13.82 -27.55
CA ALA A 80 5.47 -14.47 -28.83
C ALA A 80 4.19 -13.90 -29.47
N ARG A 81 3.14 -13.63 -28.68
CA ARG A 81 1.91 -12.98 -29.15
C ARG A 81 2.18 -11.59 -29.69
N LYS A 82 2.99 -10.81 -28.98
CA LYS A 82 3.40 -9.48 -29.46
C LYS A 82 4.16 -9.59 -30.77
N HIS A 83 5.16 -10.48 -30.84
CA HIS A 83 5.94 -10.67 -32.05
C HIS A 83 5.08 -11.14 -33.24
N TYR A 84 4.17 -12.08 -33.01
CA TYR A 84 3.21 -12.51 -34.03
C TYR A 84 2.34 -11.35 -34.54
N ALA A 85 1.85 -10.49 -33.66
CA ALA A 85 1.07 -9.32 -34.05
C ALA A 85 1.91 -8.31 -34.85
N ASP A 86 3.15 -8.04 -34.43
CA ASP A 86 4.07 -7.16 -35.15
C ASP A 86 4.37 -7.71 -36.56
N VAL A 87 4.69 -9.01 -36.69
CA VAL A 87 4.93 -9.67 -37.98
C VAL A 87 3.67 -9.71 -38.85
N THR A 88 2.49 -9.91 -38.26
CA THR A 88 1.22 -9.87 -39.01
C THR A 88 1.05 -8.50 -39.69
N ALA A 89 1.33 -7.40 -38.99
CA ALA A 89 1.25 -6.07 -39.57
C ALA A 89 2.26 -5.85 -40.73
N GLU A 90 3.49 -6.39 -40.59
CA GLU A 90 4.50 -6.35 -41.66
C GLU A 90 4.09 -7.17 -42.89
N VAL A 91 3.55 -8.37 -42.68
CA VAL A 91 3.03 -9.24 -43.74
C VAL A 91 1.82 -8.61 -44.44
N ASP A 92 0.89 -8.00 -43.70
CA ASP A 92 -0.26 -7.29 -44.27
C ASP A 92 0.21 -6.12 -45.16
N ALA A 93 1.21 -5.35 -44.71
CA ALA A 93 1.82 -4.29 -45.50
C ALA A 93 2.54 -4.83 -46.75
N GLY A 94 3.27 -5.94 -46.63
CA GLY A 94 3.92 -6.62 -47.75
C GLY A 94 2.92 -7.17 -48.78
N GLU A 95 1.83 -7.79 -48.33
CA GLU A 95 0.74 -8.23 -49.20
C GLU A 95 0.06 -7.06 -49.91
N LEU A 96 -0.18 -5.95 -49.21
CA LEU A 96 -0.74 -4.75 -49.81
C LEU A 96 0.18 -4.18 -50.89
N ALA A 97 1.50 -4.15 -50.63
CA ALA A 97 2.49 -3.71 -51.61
C ALA A 97 2.49 -4.62 -52.85
N LEU A 98 2.40 -5.94 -52.68
CA LEU A 98 2.29 -6.89 -53.80
C LEU A 98 1.00 -6.71 -54.62
N LYS A 99 -0.11 -6.38 -53.96
CA LYS A 99 -1.42 -6.13 -54.59
C LYS A 99 -1.53 -4.73 -55.22
N THR A 100 -0.57 -3.85 -54.97
CA THR A 100 -0.55 -2.49 -55.51
C THR A 100 0.28 -2.45 -56.79
N THR A 101 -0.37 -2.33 -57.95
CA THR A 101 0.32 -2.31 -59.25
C THR A 101 1.23 -1.07 -59.36
N PRO A 102 2.53 -1.23 -59.72
CA PRO A 102 3.41 -0.10 -59.97
C PRO A 102 2.93 0.78 -61.12
N VAL A 103 3.06 2.10 -60.98
CA VAL A 103 2.68 3.08 -62.01
C VAL A 103 3.41 2.76 -63.32
N GLY A 104 2.65 2.53 -64.40
CA GLY A 104 3.17 2.24 -65.74
C GLY A 104 3.20 0.76 -66.14
N THR A 105 2.81 -0.16 -65.26
CA THR A 105 2.74 -1.61 -65.57
C THR A 105 1.29 -2.03 -65.79
N ARG A 106 0.97 -2.68 -66.93
CA ARG A 106 -0.40 -3.13 -67.24
C ARG A 106 -0.73 -4.52 -66.67
N ASP A 107 0.24 -5.44 -66.65
CA ASP A 107 0.05 -6.80 -66.17
C ASP A 107 1.16 -7.16 -65.16
N PHE A 108 0.79 -7.36 -63.90
CA PHE A 108 1.67 -7.86 -62.84
C PHE A 108 1.09 -9.17 -62.31
N LEU A 109 1.80 -10.28 -62.52
CA LEU A 109 1.39 -11.60 -62.06
C LEU A 109 1.99 -11.86 -60.67
N ILE A 110 1.12 -11.94 -59.66
CA ILE A 110 1.51 -12.38 -58.32
C ILE A 110 1.63 -13.90 -58.32
N THR A 111 2.82 -14.42 -58.03
CA THR A 111 3.05 -15.88 -57.94
C THR A 111 2.91 -16.38 -56.51
N ASN A 112 2.69 -17.68 -56.35
CA ASN A 112 2.68 -18.32 -55.03
C ASN A 112 4.02 -18.16 -54.31
N ASP A 113 5.15 -18.15 -55.02
CA ASP A 113 6.47 -17.95 -54.41
C ASP A 113 6.61 -16.57 -53.78
N MET A 114 6.06 -15.53 -54.40
CA MET A 114 6.05 -14.16 -53.85
C MET A 114 5.20 -14.08 -52.59
N ILE A 115 4.02 -14.72 -52.58
CA ILE A 115 3.15 -14.78 -51.41
C ILE A 115 3.82 -15.59 -50.29
N ASN A 116 4.40 -16.74 -50.61
CA ASN A 116 5.10 -17.59 -49.65
C ASN A 116 6.31 -16.88 -49.04
N HIS A 117 7.04 -16.10 -49.83
CA HIS A 117 8.16 -15.30 -49.33
C HIS A 117 7.69 -14.25 -48.30
N VAL A 118 6.61 -13.52 -48.60
CA VAL A 118 6.03 -12.53 -47.68
C VAL A 118 5.45 -13.19 -46.43
N LYS A 119 4.87 -14.41 -46.53
CA LYS A 119 4.28 -15.13 -45.39
C LYS A 119 5.26 -15.96 -44.56
N ALA A 120 6.46 -16.27 -45.06
CA ALA A 120 7.42 -17.11 -44.35
C ALA A 120 7.74 -16.64 -42.91
N PRO A 121 7.90 -15.32 -42.64
CA PRO A 121 8.07 -14.81 -41.27
C PRO A 121 6.85 -15.09 -40.39
N LEU A 122 5.63 -14.97 -40.93
CA LEU A 122 4.38 -15.19 -40.20
C LEU A 122 4.25 -16.65 -39.73
N TRP A 123 4.55 -17.62 -40.60
CA TRP A 123 4.54 -19.04 -40.22
C TRP A 123 5.57 -19.37 -39.13
N THR A 124 6.74 -18.72 -39.19
CA THR A 124 7.77 -18.86 -38.17
C THR A 124 7.28 -18.32 -36.82
N ALA A 125 6.65 -17.14 -36.83
CA ALA A 125 6.09 -16.52 -35.63
C ALA A 125 4.91 -17.32 -35.06
N GLU A 126 4.04 -17.87 -35.91
CA GLU A 126 2.92 -18.74 -35.52
C GLU A 126 3.41 -20.04 -34.88
N THR A 127 4.44 -20.65 -35.44
CA THR A 127 5.08 -21.85 -34.88
C THR A 127 5.68 -21.55 -33.51
N ALA A 128 6.40 -20.43 -33.37
CA ALA A 128 6.98 -20.01 -32.10
C ALA A 128 5.91 -19.71 -31.04
N LEU A 129 4.80 -19.07 -31.42
CA LEU A 129 3.66 -18.83 -30.53
C LEU A 129 3.04 -20.15 -30.06
N THR A 130 2.75 -21.07 -30.99
CA THR A 130 2.18 -22.38 -30.67
C THR A 130 3.08 -23.17 -29.72
N GLN A 131 4.39 -23.17 -29.96
CA GLN A 131 5.37 -23.82 -29.08
C GLN A 131 5.40 -23.18 -27.67
N ALA A 132 5.35 -21.85 -27.60
CA ALA A 132 5.32 -21.14 -26.32
C ALA A 132 4.04 -21.45 -25.53
N GLU A 133 2.89 -21.52 -26.21
CA GLU A 133 1.60 -21.85 -25.59
C GLU A 133 1.59 -23.29 -25.07
N ALA A 134 2.03 -24.25 -25.88
CA ALA A 134 2.15 -25.65 -25.47
C ALA A 134 3.11 -25.83 -24.29
N ALA A 135 4.26 -25.15 -24.30
CA ALA A 135 5.23 -25.20 -23.20
C ALA A 135 4.65 -24.61 -21.90
N HIS A 136 3.86 -23.53 -21.98
CA HIS A 136 3.17 -22.96 -20.82
C HIS A 136 2.06 -23.88 -20.29
N GLU A 137 1.30 -24.53 -21.18
CA GLU A 137 0.20 -25.42 -20.82
C GLU A 137 0.70 -26.68 -20.11
N ALA A 138 1.81 -27.25 -20.59
CA ALA A 138 2.44 -28.45 -20.03
C ALA A 138 2.89 -28.27 -18.56
N LEU A 139 3.11 -27.04 -18.10
CA LEU A 139 3.53 -26.78 -16.72
C LEU A 139 2.33 -26.77 -15.77
N PRO A 140 2.43 -27.42 -14.59
CA PRO A 140 1.38 -27.36 -13.58
C PRO A 140 1.26 -25.94 -13.01
N ALA A 141 0.04 -25.52 -12.68
CA ALA A 141 -0.22 -24.19 -12.10
C ALA A 141 0.34 -24.03 -10.69
N ARG A 142 0.36 -25.12 -9.91
CA ARG A 142 0.92 -25.17 -8.56
C ARG A 142 1.88 -26.35 -8.42
N VAL A 143 2.89 -26.17 -7.59
CA VAL A 143 3.87 -27.19 -7.21
C VAL A 143 3.99 -27.22 -5.69
N ARG A 144 4.50 -28.32 -5.11
CA ARG A 144 4.75 -28.40 -3.67
C ARG A 144 5.88 -27.43 -3.30
N LEU A 145 5.76 -26.80 -2.13
CA LEU A 145 6.80 -25.90 -1.64
C LEU A 145 8.13 -26.62 -1.46
N GLY A 146 8.10 -27.85 -0.92
CA GLY A 146 9.31 -28.64 -0.67
C GLY A 146 10.13 -28.94 -1.94
N ASP A 147 9.47 -29.07 -3.10
CA ASP A 147 10.15 -29.30 -4.37
C ASP A 147 10.78 -28.00 -4.93
N LEU A 148 10.19 -26.84 -4.61
CA LEU A 148 10.62 -25.54 -5.11
C LEU A 148 11.69 -24.87 -4.22
N ALA A 149 11.52 -24.98 -2.91
CA ALA A 149 12.36 -24.36 -1.88
C ALA A 149 12.51 -25.32 -0.69
N PRO A 150 13.37 -26.35 -0.79
CA PRO A 150 13.62 -27.27 0.31
C PRO A 150 14.12 -26.54 1.56
N GLY A 151 13.57 -26.85 2.72
CA GLY A 151 13.96 -26.23 4.00
C GLY A 151 13.49 -24.78 4.16
N GLN A 152 12.52 -24.33 3.35
CA GLN A 152 11.94 -23.00 3.48
C GLN A 152 11.48 -22.73 4.92
N GLN A 153 11.97 -21.63 5.48
CA GLN A 153 11.55 -21.13 6.79
C GLN A 153 10.44 -20.09 6.64
N VAL A 154 9.55 -20.04 7.62
CA VAL A 154 8.60 -18.94 7.83
C VAL A 154 8.86 -18.28 9.18
N LEU A 155 8.80 -16.95 9.21
CA LEU A 155 8.94 -16.19 10.46
C LEU A 155 7.70 -16.39 11.33
N ASP A 156 7.90 -16.46 12.64
CA ASP A 156 6.80 -16.36 13.59
C ASP A 156 6.08 -15.02 13.41
N THR A 157 4.75 -15.09 13.29
CA THR A 157 3.92 -13.91 13.07
C THR A 157 3.22 -13.45 14.34
N GLU A 158 3.12 -14.28 15.37
CA GLU A 158 2.34 -13.96 16.58
C GLU A 158 2.91 -12.71 17.27
N THR A 159 4.23 -12.69 17.46
CA THR A 159 4.93 -11.55 18.05
C THR A 159 4.70 -10.29 17.21
N LYS A 160 4.79 -10.41 15.88
CA LYS A 160 4.61 -9.30 14.94
C LYS A 160 3.19 -8.74 15.01
N LEU A 161 2.17 -9.60 15.08
CA LEU A 161 0.76 -9.22 15.13
C LEU A 161 0.42 -8.48 16.43
N ILE A 162 0.94 -8.93 17.57
CA ILE A 162 0.76 -8.23 18.86
C ILE A 162 1.37 -6.83 18.79
N HIS A 163 2.61 -6.71 18.33
CA HIS A 163 3.27 -5.42 18.19
C HIS A 163 2.55 -4.51 17.19
N HIS A 164 2.03 -5.04 16.09
CA HIS A 164 1.20 -4.28 15.15
C HIS A 164 -0.06 -3.74 15.82
N GLY A 165 -0.76 -4.53 16.62
CA GLY A 165 -1.91 -4.07 17.40
C GLY A 165 -1.56 -2.88 18.30
N ILE A 166 -0.45 -2.99 19.05
CA ILE A 166 0.03 -1.93 19.96
C ILE A 166 0.41 -0.68 19.16
N ARG A 167 1.20 -0.81 18.08
CA ARG A 167 1.65 0.32 17.25
C ARG A 167 0.49 1.03 16.56
N MET A 168 -0.51 0.28 16.08
CA MET A 168 -1.72 0.84 15.49
C MET A 168 -2.56 1.59 16.53
N ALA A 169 -2.72 1.04 17.73
CA ALA A 169 -3.39 1.72 18.83
C ALA A 169 -2.66 3.01 19.21
N ALA A 170 -1.33 2.97 19.35
CA ALA A 170 -0.52 4.14 19.66
C ALA A 170 -0.60 5.22 18.58
N TYR A 171 -0.56 4.83 17.29
CA TYR A 171 -0.79 5.74 16.16
C TYR A 171 -2.16 6.41 16.24
N ASN A 172 -3.23 5.63 16.44
CA ASN A 172 -4.59 6.15 16.53
C ASN A 172 -4.75 7.12 17.70
N THR A 173 -4.22 6.76 18.87
CA THR A 173 -4.21 7.64 20.05
C THR A 173 -3.49 8.94 19.75
N MET A 174 -2.29 8.88 19.16
CA MET A 174 -1.54 10.09 18.80
C MET A 174 -2.32 10.97 17.81
N MET A 175 -2.96 10.38 16.80
CA MET A 175 -3.75 11.13 15.82
C MET A 175 -4.96 11.81 16.46
N THR A 176 -5.62 11.13 17.39
CA THR A 176 -6.72 11.69 18.18
C THR A 176 -6.26 12.85 19.05
N LEU A 177 -5.16 12.70 19.79
CA LEU A 177 -4.61 13.77 20.63
C LEU A 177 -4.12 14.97 19.79
N ALA A 178 -3.49 14.72 18.64
CA ALA A 178 -3.07 15.79 17.75
C ALA A 178 -4.27 16.54 17.15
N ARG A 179 -5.37 15.83 16.85
CA ARG A 179 -6.62 16.45 16.44
C ARG A 179 -7.19 17.30 17.58
N GLU A 180 -7.23 16.77 18.80
CA GLU A 180 -7.74 17.46 19.99
C GLU A 180 -6.99 18.78 20.23
N ILE A 181 -5.65 18.76 20.17
CA ILE A 181 -4.83 19.99 20.22
C ILE A 181 -5.25 20.96 19.13
N ARG A 182 -5.41 20.49 17.89
CA ARG A 182 -5.70 21.37 16.75
C ARG A 182 -7.09 22.00 16.84
N THR A 183 -8.10 21.28 17.33
CA THR A 183 -9.50 21.72 17.27
C THR A 183 -9.97 22.39 18.54
N ASN A 184 -9.47 21.95 19.70
CA ASN A 184 -10.09 22.28 20.98
C ASN A 184 -9.12 23.00 21.94
N THR A 185 -7.88 23.29 21.54
CA THR A 185 -6.96 24.11 22.35
C THR A 185 -6.66 25.47 21.70
N GLY A 186 -6.21 26.44 22.49
CA GLY A 186 -5.75 27.76 22.05
C GLY A 186 -4.40 27.76 21.33
N TYR A 187 -3.84 26.60 20.99
CA TYR A 187 -2.52 26.50 20.38
C TYR A 187 -2.51 27.01 18.93
N LYS A 188 -2.08 28.26 18.74
CA LYS A 188 -2.04 28.95 17.44
C LYS A 188 -1.33 28.17 16.32
N ARG A 189 -0.34 27.33 16.67
CA ARG A 189 0.43 26.52 15.71
C ARG A 189 -0.10 25.10 15.57
N GLY A 190 -1.30 24.80 16.05
CA GLY A 190 -1.89 23.45 16.03
C GLY A 190 -2.01 22.84 14.64
N ALA A 191 -2.24 23.65 13.60
CA ALA A 191 -2.29 23.17 12.22
C ALA A 191 -0.96 22.57 11.75
N ASP A 192 0.17 23.16 12.18
CA ASP A 192 1.51 22.78 11.71
C ASP A 192 2.24 21.85 12.69
N GLU A 193 2.01 22.03 13.99
CA GLU A 193 2.87 21.47 15.04
C GLU A 193 2.19 20.48 15.98
N ALA A 194 0.87 20.24 15.89
CA ALA A 194 0.17 19.37 16.86
C ALA A 194 0.81 17.97 16.97
N HIS A 195 1.20 17.38 15.84
CA HIS A 195 1.90 16.10 15.81
C HIS A 195 3.27 16.16 16.50
N ALA A 196 4.04 17.23 16.27
CA ALA A 196 5.33 17.40 16.92
C ALA A 196 5.19 17.67 18.42
N LEU A 197 4.14 18.42 18.81
CA LEU A 197 3.82 18.73 20.19
C LEU A 197 3.48 17.46 20.99
N ILE A 198 2.61 16.58 20.47
CA ILE A 198 2.28 15.32 21.13
C ILE A 198 3.50 14.41 21.27
N ARG A 199 4.35 14.28 20.23
CA ARG A 199 5.60 13.51 20.36
C ARG A 199 6.53 14.09 21.41
N GLN A 200 6.61 15.42 21.49
CA GLN A 200 7.39 16.08 22.52
C GLN A 200 6.82 15.78 23.91
N ALA A 201 5.49 15.76 24.07
CA ALA A 201 4.84 15.40 25.32
C ALA A 201 5.15 13.94 25.74
N PHE A 202 5.08 12.99 24.80
CA PHE A 202 5.36 11.56 25.07
C PHE A 202 6.81 11.26 25.47
N SER A 203 7.76 12.15 25.15
CA SER A 203 9.15 12.02 25.58
C SER A 203 9.45 12.71 26.90
N LYS A 204 8.44 13.32 27.55
CA LYS A 204 8.59 13.91 28.88
C LYS A 204 8.20 12.93 29.97
N SER A 205 8.89 13.07 31.10
CA SER A 205 8.54 12.36 32.33
C SER A 205 7.28 12.97 32.95
N GLY A 206 6.78 12.27 33.95
CA GLY A 206 5.69 12.72 34.80
C GLY A 206 5.62 11.88 36.06
N ASP A 207 4.63 12.18 36.88
CA ASP A 207 4.34 11.49 38.13
C ASP A 207 3.00 10.76 38.02
N ILE A 208 2.93 9.58 38.63
CA ILE A 208 1.69 8.80 38.79
C ILE A 208 1.36 8.78 40.27
N ASP A 209 0.18 9.28 40.63
CA ASP A 209 -0.27 9.40 42.01
C ASP A 209 -1.65 8.77 42.19
N THR A 210 -1.79 7.95 43.24
CA THR A 210 -3.02 7.24 43.63
C THR A 210 -3.48 7.62 45.04
N THR A 211 -2.89 8.65 45.65
CA THR A 211 -3.19 9.08 47.01
C THR A 211 -4.60 9.67 47.15
N VAL A 212 -5.15 10.25 46.08
CA VAL A 212 -6.52 10.75 46.06
C VAL A 212 -7.47 9.56 45.85
N PRO A 213 -8.38 9.28 46.80
CA PRO A 213 -9.31 8.15 46.68
C PRO A 213 -10.13 8.23 45.39
N GLY A 214 -10.23 7.12 44.67
CA GLY A 214 -11.01 7.01 43.43
C GLY A 214 -10.36 7.64 42.20
N HIS A 215 -9.16 8.22 42.31
CA HIS A 215 -8.48 8.87 41.19
C HIS A 215 -7.08 8.29 40.93
N LEU A 216 -6.75 8.14 39.65
CA LEU A 216 -5.39 7.94 39.16
C LEU A 216 -4.91 9.24 38.54
N THR A 217 -4.11 10.00 39.28
CA THR A 217 -3.62 11.31 38.84
C THR A 217 -2.31 11.16 38.08
N ILE A 218 -2.30 11.59 36.82
CA ILE A 218 -1.14 11.63 35.94
C ILE A 218 -0.68 13.08 35.80
N THR A 219 0.49 13.41 36.32
CA THR A 219 1.04 14.77 36.25
C THR A 219 2.22 14.82 35.28
N LEU A 220 2.05 15.46 34.14
CA LEU A 220 3.09 15.61 33.12
C LEU A 220 4.07 16.74 33.49
N ASP A 221 5.34 16.59 33.12
CA ASP A 221 6.29 17.69 33.22
C ASP A 221 6.01 18.78 32.17
N SER A 222 6.31 20.04 32.54
CA SER A 222 6.21 21.19 31.63
C SER A 222 7.03 21.03 30.35
N LEU A 223 6.53 21.60 29.26
CA LEU A 223 7.25 21.66 27.99
C LEU A 223 8.21 22.88 27.93
N PRO A 224 9.12 22.94 26.94
CA PRO A 224 10.12 24.03 26.89
C PRO A 224 9.56 25.45 26.74
N THR A 225 8.35 25.61 26.22
CA THR A 225 7.73 26.94 26.03
C THR A 225 6.39 27.02 26.76
N LYS A 226 6.06 28.21 27.29
CA LYS A 226 4.78 28.46 27.97
C LYS A 226 3.58 28.15 27.07
N ALA A 227 3.65 28.52 25.78
CA ALA A 227 2.60 28.21 24.81
C ALA A 227 2.32 26.71 24.64
N LYS A 228 3.37 25.88 24.63
CA LYS A 228 3.23 24.42 24.53
C LYS A 228 2.71 23.81 25.84
N THR A 229 3.20 24.29 26.98
CA THR A 229 2.71 23.86 28.30
C THR A 229 1.23 24.20 28.47
N ASN A 230 0.79 25.40 28.09
CA ASN A 230 -0.62 25.80 28.15
C ASN A 230 -1.51 24.94 27.25
N ALA A 231 -1.07 24.68 26.01
CA ALA A 231 -1.79 23.79 25.10
C ALA A 231 -1.95 22.36 25.67
N LEU A 232 -0.91 21.84 26.31
CA LEU A 232 -0.96 20.53 26.97
C LEU A 232 -1.79 20.55 28.26
N ALA A 233 -1.86 21.69 28.96
CA ALA A 233 -2.74 21.89 30.11
C ALA A 233 -4.22 21.79 29.70
N GLU A 234 -4.63 22.52 28.66
CA GLU A 234 -5.99 22.47 28.10
C GLU A 234 -6.32 21.04 27.62
N LEU A 235 -5.38 20.35 26.97
CA LEU A 235 -5.56 18.94 26.62
C LEU A 235 -5.77 18.06 27.86
N CYS A 236 -5.01 18.27 28.94
CA CYS A 236 -5.17 17.51 30.19
C CYS A 236 -6.55 17.76 30.83
N GLU A 237 -7.05 18.99 30.79
CA GLU A 237 -8.40 19.33 31.24
C GLU A 237 -9.46 18.56 30.44
N HIS A 238 -9.33 18.53 29.11
CA HIS A 238 -10.25 17.81 28.23
C HIS A 238 -10.19 16.30 28.45
N LEU A 239 -9.00 15.73 28.66
CA LEU A 239 -8.88 14.31 28.96
C LEU A 239 -9.49 13.97 30.32
N SER A 240 -9.31 14.84 31.32
CA SER A 240 -9.87 14.63 32.67
C SER A 240 -11.40 14.75 32.68
N SER A 241 -11.97 15.63 31.86
CA SER A 241 -13.43 15.81 31.77
C SER A 241 -14.16 14.64 31.13
N THR A 242 -13.44 13.71 30.49
CA THR A 242 -14.04 12.47 29.97
C THR A 242 -14.44 11.48 31.07
N GLU A 243 -13.99 11.69 32.31
CA GLU A 243 -14.21 10.78 33.45
C GLU A 243 -13.84 9.33 33.12
N THR A 244 -12.81 9.15 32.29
CA THR A 244 -12.40 7.82 31.82
C THR A 244 -11.89 6.97 32.97
N ARG A 245 -12.48 5.78 33.15
CA ARG A 245 -12.01 4.79 34.12
C ARG A 245 -10.79 4.04 33.61
N TYR A 246 -9.80 3.84 34.47
CA TYR A 246 -8.64 3.02 34.14
C TYR A 246 -9.04 1.54 34.03
N PRO A 247 -8.72 0.85 32.91
CA PRO A 247 -9.13 -0.53 32.69
C PRO A 247 -8.76 -1.47 33.84
N GLY A 248 -9.72 -2.28 34.29
CA GLY A 248 -9.51 -3.24 35.37
C GLY A 248 -9.50 -2.66 36.79
N THR A 249 -9.85 -1.38 36.96
CA THR A 249 -9.94 -0.73 38.29
C THR A 249 -11.17 0.18 38.41
N ASP A 250 -11.44 0.66 39.62
CA ASP A 250 -12.44 1.71 39.90
C ASP A 250 -11.83 3.13 39.92
N LEU A 251 -10.59 3.30 39.47
CA LEU A 251 -9.92 4.60 39.45
C LEU A 251 -10.30 5.41 38.20
N THR A 252 -10.69 6.66 38.40
CA THR A 252 -10.92 7.64 37.32
C THR A 252 -9.61 8.35 36.98
N LEU A 253 -9.28 8.40 35.69
CA LEU A 253 -8.08 9.07 35.19
C LEU A 253 -8.23 10.59 35.33
N HIS A 254 -7.25 11.22 35.97
CA HIS A 254 -7.14 12.65 36.06
C HIS A 254 -5.77 13.10 35.54
N TYR A 255 -5.74 13.94 34.52
CA TYR A 255 -4.52 14.47 33.91
C TYR A 255 -4.23 15.89 34.38
N LYS A 256 -2.96 16.20 34.67
CA LYS A 256 -2.48 17.55 35.00
C LYS A 256 -1.10 17.77 34.38
N ILE A 257 -0.66 19.01 34.31
CA ILE A 257 0.70 19.37 33.92
C ILE A 257 1.32 20.31 34.94
N LYS A 258 2.62 20.15 35.21
CA LYS A 258 3.38 21.08 36.04
C LYS A 258 3.49 22.42 35.31
N MET A 259 3.03 23.49 35.94
CA MET A 259 3.22 24.84 35.42
C MET A 259 4.60 25.34 35.82
N LYS A 260 5.40 25.78 34.85
CA LYS A 260 6.63 26.54 35.13
C LYS A 260 6.22 27.95 35.55
N ALA A 261 6.77 28.41 36.67
CA ALA A 261 6.73 29.82 37.07
C ALA A 261 7.24 30.72 35.92
#